data_AF-A0A5P5ZQ65-F1
#
_entry.id   AF-A0A5P5ZQ65-F1
#
_cell.length_a   1.000
_cell.length_b   1.000
_cell.length_c   1.000
_cell.angle_alpha   90.00
_cell.angle_beta   90.00
_cell.angle_gamma   90.00
#
_symmetry.space_group_name_H-M   'P 1'
#
loop_
_entity.id
_entity.type
_entity.pdbx_description
1 polymer ?
#
loop_
_entity_poly.entity_id
_entity_poly.type
_entity_poly.pdbx_seq_one_letter_code
_entity_poly.pdbx_strand_id
1 'polypeptide(L)'
;MKKLLLFLLFPFLAFTQINIDKTCALSQNEARKYADEVVALSKDKFRFFTIENRQDTDHYIYVPAQVTDADIGTGHNYMNFETVEVVYKTFMDGKNADLKIPGVKTYRMERVHGQFLNIFPFWQKYYVPEATTENYKDYQMRELRKGQMLVKFVNLDEGYWYIDNVFCAKTL
;
A
#
# COMPACT_ATOMS: atom_id res chain seq x y z
N MET A 1 -34.61 -7.00 45.09
CA MET A 1 -33.26 -6.44 44.95
C MET A 1 -32.84 -6.52 43.49
N LYS A 2 -32.52 -5.37 42.89
CA LYS A 2 -32.05 -5.19 41.52
C LYS A 2 -30.82 -6.07 41.23
N LYS A 3 -30.84 -6.81 40.13
CA LYS A 3 -29.61 -7.17 39.40
C LYS A 3 -29.80 -6.66 37.98
N LEU A 4 -29.31 -5.45 37.73
CA LEU A 4 -29.25 -4.86 36.40
C LEU A 4 -28.26 -5.70 35.58
N LEU A 5 -28.75 -6.29 34.49
CA LEU A 5 -27.93 -6.65 33.34
C LEU A 5 -27.26 -5.38 32.80
N LEU A 6 -25.93 -5.38 32.70
CA LEU A 6 -25.22 -4.45 31.85
C LEU A 6 -24.38 -5.26 30.87
N PHE A 7 -25.00 -5.50 29.72
CA PHE A 7 -24.43 -6.08 28.52
C PHE A 7 -23.27 -5.21 28.02
N LEU A 8 -22.11 -5.84 27.84
CA LEU A 8 -21.29 -5.80 26.62
C LEU A 8 -21.45 -4.54 25.74
N LEU A 9 -20.64 -3.53 26.01
CA LEU A 9 -20.16 -2.60 24.98
C LEU A 9 -18.67 -2.87 24.76
N PHE A 10 -18.36 -4.04 24.19
CA PHE A 10 -17.11 -4.12 23.43
C PHE A 10 -17.35 -3.24 22.20
N PRO A 11 -16.60 -2.15 21.99
CA PRO A 11 -16.60 -1.50 20.70
C PRO A 11 -16.06 -2.57 19.74
N PHE A 12 -16.96 -3.15 18.94
CA PHE A 12 -16.57 -3.84 17.73
C PHE A 12 -15.73 -2.81 16.97
N LEU A 13 -14.41 -2.95 17.05
CA LEU A 13 -13.50 -2.40 16.07
C LEU A 13 -13.97 -3.06 14.78
N ALA A 14 -14.87 -2.38 14.08
CA ALA A 14 -15.18 -2.66 12.70
C ALA A 14 -13.89 -2.37 11.94
N PHE A 15 -12.99 -3.35 11.93
CA PHE A 15 -11.94 -3.42 10.95
C PHE A 15 -12.68 -3.56 9.62
N THR A 16 -12.91 -2.44 8.95
CA THR A 16 -13.29 -2.48 7.54
C THR A 16 -12.22 -3.31 6.86
N GLN A 17 -12.57 -4.52 6.43
CA GLN A 17 -11.71 -5.28 5.54
C GLN A 17 -11.43 -4.36 4.35
N ILE A 18 -10.16 -4.02 4.15
CA ILE A 18 -9.74 -3.38 2.93
C ILE A 18 -10.13 -4.33 1.80
N ASN A 19 -11.10 -3.92 1.01
CA ASN A 19 -11.39 -4.59 -0.24
C ASN A 19 -10.27 -4.18 -1.20
N ILE A 20 -9.38 -5.10 -1.56
CA ILE A 20 -8.28 -4.87 -2.52
C ILE A 20 -8.83 -4.35 -3.85
N ASP A 21 -10.07 -4.67 -4.22
CA ASP A 21 -10.72 -4.13 -5.42
C ASP A 21 -10.85 -2.59 -5.37
N LYS A 22 -10.83 -1.99 -4.17
CA LYS A 22 -10.85 -0.53 -4.02
C LYS A 22 -9.54 0.12 -4.43
N THR A 23 -8.41 -0.59 -4.47
CA THR A 23 -7.10 0.01 -4.79
C THR A 23 -6.93 0.34 -6.27
N CYS A 24 -7.98 0.14 -7.07
CA CYS A 24 -7.93 0.16 -8.53
C CYS A 24 -8.40 1.48 -9.13
N ALA A 25 -9.14 2.26 -8.35
CA ALA A 25 -9.58 3.60 -8.71
C ALA A 25 -9.78 4.42 -7.43
N LEU A 26 -8.76 5.20 -7.07
CA LEU A 26 -8.73 6.03 -5.88
C LEU A 26 -8.62 7.51 -6.28
N SER A 27 -9.22 8.40 -5.52
CA SER A 27 -8.83 9.81 -5.47
C SER A 27 -7.46 9.96 -4.81
N GLN A 28 -6.83 11.13 -4.95
CA GLN A 28 -5.52 11.39 -4.31
C GLN A 28 -5.58 11.25 -2.78
N ASN A 29 -6.67 11.70 -2.15
CA ASN A 29 -6.85 11.61 -0.69
C ASN A 29 -7.02 10.15 -0.24
N GLU A 30 -7.76 9.34 -0.99
CA GLU A 30 -7.91 7.92 -0.70
C GLU A 30 -6.60 7.16 -0.93
N ALA A 31 -5.85 7.47 -1.99
CA ALA A 31 -4.52 6.93 -2.23
C ALA A 31 -3.56 7.26 -1.08
N ARG A 32 -3.59 8.51 -0.58
CA ARG A 32 -2.80 8.89 0.59
C ARG A 32 -3.18 8.09 1.83
N LYS A 33 -4.48 8.06 2.17
CA LYS A 33 -4.98 7.33 3.33
C LYS A 33 -4.62 5.85 3.26
N TYR A 34 -4.75 5.25 2.08
CA TYR A 34 -4.41 3.87 1.85
C TYR A 34 -2.91 3.59 2.02
N ALA A 35 -2.05 4.47 1.49
CA ALA A 35 -0.61 4.36 1.70
C ALA A 35 -0.25 4.45 3.19
N ASP A 36 -0.88 5.36 3.93
CA ASP A 36 -0.70 5.47 5.39
C ASP A 36 -1.15 4.17 6.11
N GLU A 37 -2.25 3.55 5.69
CA GLU A 37 -2.73 2.27 6.23
C GLU A 37 -1.79 1.10 5.93
N VAL A 38 -1.18 1.05 4.75
CA VAL A 38 -0.15 0.07 4.38
C VAL A 38 1.05 0.21 5.30
N VAL A 39 1.59 1.42 5.41
CA VAL A 39 2.82 1.71 6.16
C VAL A 39 2.61 1.58 7.67
N ALA A 40 1.39 1.81 8.17
CA ALA A 40 1.06 1.59 9.58
C ALA A 40 1.20 0.13 10.03
N LEU A 41 1.19 -0.83 9.09
CA LEU A 41 1.41 -2.25 9.38
C LEU A 41 2.89 -2.63 9.46
N SER A 42 3.80 -1.73 9.06
CA SER A 42 5.23 -1.97 9.14
C SER A 42 5.66 -2.30 10.57
N LYS A 43 6.67 -3.18 10.68
CA LYS A 43 7.31 -3.50 11.96
C LYS A 43 7.89 -2.24 12.58
N ASP A 44 8.66 -1.48 11.80
CA ASP A 44 9.27 -0.22 12.22
C ASP A 44 8.30 0.94 11.99
N LYS A 45 8.55 2.07 12.67
CA LYS A 45 7.71 3.26 12.56
C LYS A 45 8.26 4.19 11.48
N PHE A 46 7.39 4.53 10.54
CA PHE A 46 7.68 5.46 9.47
C PHE A 46 6.74 6.67 9.54
N ARG A 47 7.22 7.80 9.03
CA ARG A 47 6.42 8.98 8.75
C ARG A 47 6.39 9.22 7.26
N PHE A 48 5.31 9.82 6.78
CA PHE A 48 5.28 10.33 5.43
C PHE A 48 6.32 11.45 5.27
N PHE A 49 7.04 11.42 4.16
CA PHE A 49 8.00 12.44 3.78
C PHE A 49 7.50 13.25 2.59
N THR A 50 7.31 12.63 1.43
CA THR A 50 6.96 13.34 0.20
C THR A 50 6.22 12.47 -0.82
N ILE A 51 5.70 13.11 -1.87
CA ILE A 51 5.25 12.44 -3.09
C ILE A 51 6.19 12.85 -4.22
N GLU A 52 6.80 11.88 -4.89
CA GLU A 52 7.53 12.10 -6.13
C GLU A 52 6.70 11.64 -7.32
N ASN A 53 6.50 12.53 -8.30
CA ASN A 53 5.91 12.15 -9.58
C ASN A 53 7.01 11.65 -10.53
N ARG A 54 6.83 10.44 -11.07
CA ARG A 54 7.74 9.82 -12.03
C ARG A 54 6.93 9.34 -13.23
N GLN A 55 6.91 10.13 -14.31
CA GLN A 55 6.10 9.85 -15.50
C GLN A 55 4.60 9.72 -15.16
N ASP A 56 4.05 8.51 -15.27
CA ASP A 56 2.65 8.19 -14.97
C ASP A 56 2.46 7.60 -13.57
N THR A 57 3.47 7.60 -12.70
CA THR A 57 3.36 7.14 -11.31
C THR A 57 3.57 8.25 -10.28
N ASP A 58 2.84 8.17 -9.18
CA ASP A 58 3.07 8.96 -7.97
C ASP A 58 3.62 8.02 -6.89
N HIS A 59 4.80 8.35 -6.38
CA HIS A 59 5.57 7.58 -5.40
C HIS A 59 5.44 8.24 -4.02
N TYR A 60 4.71 7.59 -3.12
CA TYR A 60 4.51 8.07 -1.76
C TYR A 60 5.63 7.51 -0.88
N ILE A 61 6.54 8.38 -0.47
CA ILE A 61 7.78 8.01 0.21
C ILE A 61 7.63 8.21 1.71
N TYR A 62 7.97 7.17 2.46
CA TYR A 62 7.97 7.15 3.91
C TYR A 62 9.37 6.85 4.43
N VAL A 63 9.80 7.65 5.40
CA VAL A 63 11.12 7.56 6.05
C VAL A 63 10.95 7.17 7.52
N PRO A 64 11.97 6.65 8.21
CA PRO A 64 11.86 6.27 9.60
C PRO A 64 11.43 7.46 10.46
N ALA A 65 10.55 7.24 11.43
CA ALA A 65 9.88 8.31 12.17
C ALA A 65 10.86 9.23 12.94
N GLN A 66 12.02 8.69 13.32
CA GLN A 66 13.09 9.42 14.00
C GLN A 66 13.95 10.29 13.06
N VAL A 67 13.91 10.06 11.75
CA VAL A 67 14.66 10.84 10.76
C VAL A 67 13.92 12.15 10.53
N THR A 68 14.59 13.28 10.76
CA THR A 68 14.03 14.62 10.53
C THR A 68 14.28 15.08 9.10
N ASP A 69 13.55 16.11 8.64
CA ASP A 69 13.81 16.70 7.32
C ASP A 69 15.20 17.34 7.24
N ALA A 70 15.77 17.77 8.38
CA ALA A 70 17.13 18.29 8.45
C ALA A 70 18.18 17.18 8.25
N ASP A 71 17.93 15.97 8.76
CA ASP A 71 18.82 14.81 8.56
C ASP A 71 18.84 14.37 7.09
N ILE A 72 17.70 14.52 6.38
CA ILE A 72 17.60 14.26 4.95
C ILE A 72 18.31 15.37 4.17
N GLY A 73 18.10 16.63 4.53
CA GLY A 73 18.66 17.76 3.80
C GLY A 73 17.96 17.96 2.45
N THR A 74 18.73 18.16 1.38
CA THR A 74 18.19 18.49 0.05
C THR A 74 18.32 17.34 -0.94
N GLY A 75 17.46 17.33 -1.96
CA GLY A 75 17.48 16.33 -3.03
C GLY A 75 16.96 14.96 -2.59
N HIS A 76 17.59 13.90 -3.10
CA HIS A 76 17.15 12.52 -2.93
C HIS A 76 17.86 11.77 -1.79
N ASN A 77 18.45 12.50 -0.84
CA ASN A 77 19.20 11.92 0.28
C ASN A 77 18.37 11.01 1.20
N TYR A 78 17.04 11.06 1.11
CA TYR A 78 16.17 10.13 1.83
C TYR A 78 16.45 8.66 1.45
N MET A 79 17.03 8.41 0.26
CA MET A 79 17.46 7.08 -0.20
C MET A 79 18.58 6.47 0.66
N ASN A 80 19.26 7.28 1.48
CA ASN A 80 20.28 6.80 2.42
C ASN A 80 19.68 6.16 3.68
N PHE A 81 18.36 6.24 3.85
CA PHE A 81 17.64 5.65 4.95
C PHE A 81 16.81 4.47 4.47
N GLU A 82 16.46 3.58 5.39
CA GLU A 82 15.46 2.55 5.13
C GLU A 82 14.12 3.23 4.87
N THR A 83 13.54 3.01 3.69
CA THR A 83 12.27 3.63 3.30
C THR A 83 11.21 2.58 2.99
N VAL A 84 9.95 3.00 3.13
CA VAL A 84 8.82 2.29 2.54
C VAL A 84 8.19 3.21 1.51
N GLU A 85 7.91 2.67 0.33
CA GLU A 85 7.39 3.41 -0.81
C GLU A 85 6.10 2.75 -1.28
N VAL A 86 5.03 3.54 -1.44
CA VAL A 86 3.78 3.09 -2.03
C VAL A 86 3.61 3.80 -3.37
N VAL A 87 3.63 3.03 -4.45
CA VAL A 87 3.59 3.52 -5.83
C VAL A 87 2.19 3.38 -6.39
N TYR A 88 1.68 4.48 -6.93
CA TYR A 88 0.42 4.51 -7.64
C TYR A 88 0.64 4.84 -9.11
N LYS A 89 0.09 4.03 -10.01
CA LYS A 89 -0.12 4.46 -11.39
C LYS A 89 -1.26 5.47 -11.44
N THR A 90 -1.07 6.55 -12.19
CA THR A 90 -2.02 7.64 -12.36
C THR A 90 -2.59 7.63 -13.77
N PHE A 91 -3.89 7.89 -13.89
CA PHE A 91 -4.59 7.94 -15.17
C PHE A 91 -5.79 8.91 -15.09
N MET A 92 -6.34 9.28 -16.24
CA MET A 92 -7.51 10.17 -16.31
C MET A 92 -8.78 9.34 -16.58
N ASP A 93 -9.54 9.02 -15.52
CA ASP A 93 -10.79 8.26 -15.65
C ASP A 93 -11.87 9.11 -16.35
N GLY A 94 -12.61 8.49 -17.27
CA GLY A 94 -13.65 9.16 -18.06
C GLY A 94 -13.14 10.22 -19.07
N LYS A 95 -11.83 10.30 -19.33
CA LYS A 95 -11.30 11.20 -20.36
C LYS A 95 -11.77 10.77 -21.75
N ASN A 96 -12.25 11.74 -22.54
CA ASN A 96 -12.58 11.54 -23.95
C ASN A 96 -12.04 12.73 -24.77
N ALA A 97 -11.02 12.49 -25.59
CA ALA A 97 -10.37 13.53 -26.36
C ALA A 97 -11.27 14.10 -27.47
N ASP A 98 -12.05 13.25 -28.12
CA ASP A 98 -12.97 13.65 -29.22
C ASP A 98 -14.08 14.57 -28.71
N LEU A 99 -14.58 14.28 -27.49
CA LEU A 99 -15.60 15.09 -26.81
C LEU A 99 -15.00 16.22 -25.96
N LYS A 100 -13.67 16.40 -25.95
CA LYS A 100 -12.94 17.36 -25.10
C LYS A 100 -13.27 17.22 -23.61
N ILE A 101 -13.58 16.03 -23.14
CA ILE A 101 -13.83 15.72 -21.73
C ILE A 101 -12.47 15.43 -21.08
N PRO A 102 -12.00 16.23 -20.10
CA PRO A 102 -10.66 16.10 -19.53
C PRO A 102 -10.46 14.83 -18.69
N GLY A 103 -11.54 14.26 -18.15
CA GLY A 103 -11.50 13.16 -17.17
C GLY A 103 -11.08 13.62 -15.77
N VAL A 104 -11.03 12.68 -14.83
CA VAL A 104 -10.61 12.92 -13.43
C VAL A 104 -9.32 12.14 -13.16
N LYS A 105 -8.31 12.79 -12.56
CA LYS A 105 -7.07 12.08 -12.17
C LYS A 105 -7.40 11.03 -11.11
N THR A 106 -7.04 9.79 -11.39
CA THR A 106 -7.33 8.61 -10.59
C THR A 106 -6.05 7.82 -10.36
N TYR A 107 -6.00 7.15 -9.22
CA TYR A 107 -4.84 6.44 -8.70
C TYR A 107 -5.16 4.96 -8.61
N ARG A 108 -4.25 4.12 -9.10
CA ARG A 108 -4.27 2.67 -8.90
C ARG A 108 -3.00 2.25 -8.20
N MET A 109 -3.11 1.57 -7.07
CA MET A 109 -1.93 1.04 -6.39
C MET A 109 -1.26 0.03 -7.31
N GLU A 110 0.00 0.27 -7.61
CA GLU A 110 0.82 -0.58 -8.47
C GLU A 110 1.82 -1.36 -7.64
N ARG A 111 2.46 -0.73 -6.65
CA ARG A 111 3.53 -1.38 -5.89
C ARG A 111 3.63 -0.89 -4.46
N VAL A 112 4.04 -1.77 -3.57
CA VAL A 112 4.61 -1.43 -2.25
C VAL A 112 6.05 -1.92 -2.22
N HIS A 113 7.00 -1.08 -1.85
CA HIS A 113 8.43 -1.39 -1.83
C HIS A 113 9.05 -1.06 -0.47
N GLY A 114 9.97 -1.88 0.00
CA GLY A 114 10.69 -1.67 1.25
C GLY A 114 11.37 -2.95 1.76
N GLN A 115 11.95 -2.89 2.96
CA GLN A 115 12.53 -4.09 3.57
C GLN A 115 11.47 -5.15 3.89
N PHE A 116 11.88 -6.42 3.81
CA PHE A 116 11.01 -7.59 4.02
C PHE A 116 10.10 -7.45 5.23
N LEU A 117 10.66 -7.22 6.43
CA LEU A 117 9.89 -7.19 7.68
C LEU A 117 8.94 -5.99 7.78
N ASN A 118 9.16 -4.95 6.98
CA ASN A 118 8.32 -3.76 6.97
C ASN A 118 7.14 -3.88 6.00
N ILE A 119 7.28 -4.63 4.90
CA ILE A 119 6.17 -4.80 3.96
C ILE A 119 5.46 -6.16 4.05
N PHE A 120 6.09 -7.17 4.67
CA PHE A 120 5.51 -8.50 4.88
C PHE A 120 4.17 -8.48 5.66
N PRO A 121 3.98 -7.68 6.72
CA PRO A 121 2.70 -7.62 7.43
C PRO A 121 1.52 -7.21 6.53
N PHE A 122 1.77 -6.31 5.56
CA PHE A 122 0.77 -5.94 4.55
C PHE A 122 0.48 -7.11 3.59
N TRP A 123 1.53 -7.79 3.12
CA TRP A 123 1.40 -9.01 2.30
C TRP A 123 0.54 -10.07 2.99
N GLN A 124 0.91 -10.43 4.22
CA GLN A 124 0.25 -11.42 5.03
C GLN A 124 -1.22 -11.04 5.26
N LYS A 125 -1.49 -9.82 5.74
CA LYS A 125 -2.85 -9.42 6.13
C LYS A 125 -3.86 -9.46 4.98
N TYR A 126 -3.47 -9.07 3.77
CA TYR A 126 -4.43 -8.84 2.68
C TYR A 126 -4.35 -9.85 1.53
N TYR A 127 -3.19 -10.48 1.31
CA TYR A 127 -3.02 -11.40 0.19
C TYR A 127 -2.94 -12.85 0.63
N VAL A 128 -2.06 -13.17 1.59
CA VAL A 128 -1.79 -14.55 2.03
C VAL A 128 -1.74 -14.63 3.57
N PRO A 129 -2.89 -14.69 4.27
CA PRO A 129 -2.95 -14.68 5.75
C PRO A 129 -2.20 -15.84 6.43
N GLU A 130 -2.06 -16.97 5.75
CA GLU A 130 -1.34 -18.17 6.18
C GLU A 130 0.18 -18.08 5.97
N ALA A 131 0.67 -17.06 5.26
CA ALA A 131 2.10 -16.86 5.09
C ALA A 131 2.74 -16.51 6.44
N THR A 132 3.93 -17.04 6.68
CA THR A 132 4.79 -16.71 7.80
C THR A 132 6.15 -16.23 7.30
N THR A 133 6.93 -15.62 8.19
CA THR A 133 8.29 -15.16 7.89
C THR A 133 9.26 -16.30 7.58
N GLU A 134 8.87 -17.56 7.79
CA GLU A 134 9.65 -18.77 7.54
C GLU A 134 9.25 -19.44 6.21
N ASN A 135 7.96 -19.42 5.85
CA ASN A 135 7.43 -20.12 4.68
C ASN A 135 7.23 -19.24 3.43
N TYR A 136 7.50 -17.93 3.52
CA TYR A 136 7.33 -16.98 2.40
C TYR A 136 8.13 -17.32 1.14
N LYS A 137 9.13 -18.22 1.21
CA LYS A 137 9.96 -18.62 0.06
C LYS A 137 9.21 -19.53 -0.91
N ASP A 138 8.15 -20.18 -0.45
CA ASP A 138 7.31 -21.04 -1.28
C ASP A 138 6.64 -20.19 -2.37
N TYR A 139 6.70 -20.66 -3.61
CA TYR A 139 6.14 -19.91 -4.75
C TYR A 139 4.64 -19.61 -4.57
N GLN A 140 3.89 -20.55 -3.98
CA GLN A 140 2.47 -20.37 -3.65
C GLN A 140 2.24 -19.25 -2.62
N MET A 141 3.24 -18.94 -1.80
CA MET A 141 3.19 -17.85 -0.81
C MET A 141 3.67 -16.51 -1.37
N ARG A 142 4.19 -16.48 -2.62
CA ARG A 142 4.71 -15.28 -3.29
C ARG A 142 3.89 -14.82 -4.48
N GLU A 143 3.04 -15.67 -5.04
CA GLU A 143 2.15 -15.28 -6.13
C GLU A 143 0.70 -15.60 -5.79
N LEU A 144 -0.14 -14.57 -5.81
CA LEU A 144 -1.59 -14.71 -5.64
C LEU A 144 -2.29 -14.37 -6.95
N ARG A 145 -3.11 -15.30 -7.44
CA ARG A 145 -4.04 -15.06 -8.55
C ARG A 145 -5.47 -15.05 -8.02
N LYS A 146 -6.17 -13.94 -8.20
CA LYS A 146 -7.61 -13.79 -7.90
C LYS A 146 -8.32 -13.19 -9.11
N GLY A 147 -9.04 -14.02 -9.86
CA GLY A 147 -9.64 -13.61 -11.13
C GLY A 147 -8.58 -13.11 -12.10
N GLN A 148 -8.71 -11.85 -12.56
CA GLN A 148 -7.73 -11.21 -13.45
C GLN A 148 -6.57 -10.51 -12.71
N MET A 149 -6.62 -10.46 -11.38
CA MET A 149 -5.56 -9.87 -10.56
C MET A 149 -4.45 -10.88 -10.32
N LEU A 150 -3.21 -10.46 -10.60
CA LEU A 150 -1.98 -11.15 -10.22
C LEU A 150 -1.20 -10.21 -9.29
N VAL A 151 -0.96 -10.67 -8.06
CA VAL A 151 -0.10 -9.96 -7.11
C VAL A 151 1.10 -10.81 -6.79
N LYS A 152 2.29 -10.21 -6.83
CA LYS A 152 3.56 -10.90 -6.59
C LYS A 152 4.31 -10.27 -5.42
N PHE A 153 4.95 -11.10 -4.61
CA PHE A 153 5.87 -10.70 -3.56
C PHE A 153 7.29 -11.11 -3.94
N VAL A 154 8.08 -10.13 -4.37
CA VAL A 154 9.33 -10.35 -5.10
C VAL A 154 10.51 -9.77 -4.34
N ASN A 155 11.61 -10.52 -4.31
CA ASN A 155 12.87 -10.08 -3.75
C ASN A 155 13.66 -9.33 -4.82
N LEU A 156 14.21 -8.17 -4.47
CA LEU A 156 15.06 -7.38 -5.36
C LEU A 156 16.53 -7.71 -5.14
N ASP A 157 17.03 -7.51 -3.91
CA ASP A 157 18.32 -7.91 -3.34
C ASP A 157 18.45 -7.24 -1.96
N GLU A 158 19.50 -7.54 -1.17
CA GLU A 158 19.84 -6.85 0.09
C GLU A 158 18.69 -6.73 1.13
N GLY A 159 17.76 -7.68 1.11
CA GLY A 159 16.60 -7.67 2.02
C GLY A 159 15.46 -6.72 1.62
N TYR A 160 15.56 -6.07 0.45
CA TYR A 160 14.48 -5.29 -0.16
C TYR A 160 13.55 -6.16 -1.01
N TRP A 161 12.28 -5.81 -0.94
CA TRP A 161 11.18 -6.54 -1.55
C TRP A 161 10.19 -5.57 -2.15
N TYR A 162 9.42 -6.04 -3.10
CA TYR A 162 8.20 -5.36 -3.52
C TYR A 162 7.00 -6.30 -3.57
N ILE A 163 5.83 -5.73 -3.33
CA ILE A 163 4.53 -6.31 -3.61
C ILE A 163 4.03 -5.63 -4.89
N ASP A 164 3.98 -6.36 -5.98
CA ASP A 164 3.57 -5.86 -7.31
C ASP A 164 2.12 -6.23 -7.54
N ASN A 165 1.25 -5.24 -7.66
CA ASN A 165 -0.11 -5.45 -8.12
C ASN A 165 -0.12 -5.30 -9.65
N VAL A 166 0.18 -6.41 -10.32
CA VAL A 166 0.45 -6.45 -11.76
C VAL A 166 -0.81 -6.10 -12.56
N PHE A 167 -2.00 -6.41 -12.03
CA PHE A 167 -3.26 -6.13 -12.72
C PHE A 167 -4.40 -5.89 -11.74
N CYS A 168 -5.09 -4.77 -11.89
CA CYS A 168 -6.46 -4.65 -11.43
C CYS A 168 -7.38 -4.36 -12.60
N ALA A 169 -8.22 -5.34 -12.93
CA ALA A 169 -9.30 -5.14 -13.88
C ALA A 169 -10.52 -4.61 -13.11
N LYS A 170 -11.05 -3.45 -13.51
CA LYS A 170 -12.45 -3.13 -13.18
C LYS A 170 -13.28 -4.26 -13.79
N THR A 171 -13.97 -5.04 -12.97
CA THR A 171 -15.13 -5.80 -13.46
C THR A 171 -16.15 -4.74 -13.88
N LEU A 172 -16.29 -4.57 -15.20
CA LEU A 172 -17.33 -3.73 -15.81
C LEU A 172 -18.70 -4.34 -15.59
#